data_AF-A0A2N6CS78-F1
#
_entry.id   AF-A0A2N6CS78-F1
#
_cell.length_a   1.000
_cell.length_b   1.000
_cell.length_c   1.000
_cell.angle_alpha   90.00
_cell.angle_beta   90.00
_cell.angle_gamma   90.00
#
_symmetry.space_group_name_H-M   'P 1'
#
loop_
_entity.id
_entity.type
_entity.pdbx_description
1 polymer ?
#
loop_
_entity_poly.entity_id
_entity_poly.type
_entity_poly.pdbx_seq_one_letter_code
_entity_poly.pdbx_strand_id
1 'polypeptide(L)' 'MDTSEFGFWAMLVFWGSAIGGIALGISWASMKGRNPVGREQLEKSLKRRLEAGEITREEYDRKIAALPGHDR' A
#
# COMPACT_ATOMS: atom_id res chain seq x y z
N MET A 1 1.78 45.66 2.58
CA MET A 1 2.11 44.53 1.70
C MET A 1 1.68 44.95 0.31
N ASP A 2 2.62 45.11 -0.61
CA ASP A 2 2.31 45.59 -1.96
C ASP A 2 1.58 44.51 -2.76
N THR A 3 0.68 44.93 -3.66
CA THR A 3 -0.14 44.03 -4.48
C THR A 3 0.71 43.05 -5.29
N SER A 4 1.91 43.47 -5.71
CA SER A 4 2.92 42.68 -6.41
C SER A 4 3.45 41.53 -5.55
N GLU A 5 3.73 41.82 -4.27
CA GLU A 5 4.23 40.84 -3.30
C GLU A 5 3.15 39.83 -2.93
N PHE A 6 1.91 40.30 -2.75
CA PHE A 6 0.75 39.43 -2.53
C PHE A 6 0.52 38.48 -3.72
N GLY A 7 0.60 38.99 -4.96
CA GLY A 7 0.44 38.16 -6.16
C GLY A 7 1.49 37.05 -6.27
N PHE A 8 2.75 37.36 -5.94
CA PHE A 8 3.83 36.37 -5.92
C PHE A 8 3.59 35.26 -4.88
N TRP A 9 3.22 35.62 -3.64
CA TRP A 9 2.91 34.64 -2.60
C TRP A 9 1.67 33.80 -2.93
N ALA A 10 0.62 34.43 -3.45
CA ALA A 10 -0.59 33.71 -3.88
C ALA A 10 -0.26 32.69 -4.98
N MET A 11 0.59 33.04 -5.93
CA MET A 11 1.06 32.13 -6.96
C MET A 11 1.85 30.94 -6.38
N LEU A 12 2.78 31.18 -5.45
CA LEU A 12 3.55 30.11 -4.81
C LEU A 12 2.67 29.17 -3.98
N VAL A 13 1.72 29.70 -3.22
CA VAL A 13 0.79 28.89 -2.41
C VAL A 13 -0.11 28.06 -3.32
N PHE A 14 -0.62 28.64 -4.40
CA PHE A 14 -1.46 27.93 -5.37
C PHE A 14 -0.70 26.75 -6.02
N TRP A 15 0.49 27.01 -6.58
CA TRP A 15 1.28 25.97 -7.25
C TRP A 15 1.84 24.95 -6.26
N GLY A 16 2.26 25.38 -5.08
CA GLY A 16 2.70 24.48 -4.00
C GLY A 16 1.59 23.54 -3.55
N SER A 17 0.36 24.06 -3.40
CA SER A 17 -0.81 23.25 -3.05
C SER A 17 -1.22 22.31 -4.18
N ALA A 18 -1.16 22.76 -5.44
CA ALA A 18 -1.47 21.91 -6.59
C ALA A 18 -0.53 20.71 -6.70
N ILE A 19 0.79 20.95 -6.63
CA ILE A 19 1.80 19.89 -6.67
C ILE A 19 1.68 18.98 -5.44
N GLY A 20 1.55 19.57 -4.24
CA GLY A 20 1.40 18.82 -2.99
C GLY A 20 0.16 17.92 -2.98
N GLY A 21 -0.98 18.42 -3.47
CA GLY A 21 -2.22 17.67 -3.57
C GLY A 21 -2.11 16.47 -4.51
N ILE A 22 -1.46 16.65 -5.68
CA ILE A 22 -1.22 15.56 -6.63
C ILE A 22 -0.29 14.50 -6.00
N ALA A 23 0.80 14.92 -5.37
CA ALA A 23 1.75 14.00 -4.73
C ALA A 23 1.10 13.18 -3.61
N LEU A 24 0.28 13.82 -2.76
CA LEU A 24 -0.50 13.15 -1.72
C LEU A 24 -1.52 12.16 -2.30
N GLY A 25 -2.22 12.55 -3.36
CA GLY A 25 -3.17 11.68 -4.05
C GLY A 25 -2.52 10.42 -4.61
N ILE A 26 -1.35 10.57 -5.25
CA ILE A 26 -0.56 9.43 -5.78
C ILE A 26 -0.04 8.56 -4.64
N SER A 27 0.49 9.16 -3.57
CA SER A 27 0.99 8.43 -2.40
C SER A 27 -0.12 7.57 -1.78
N TRP A 28 -1.31 8.14 -1.59
CA TRP A 28 -2.46 7.43 -1.03
C TRP A 28 -2.97 6.30 -1.95
N ALA A 29 -3.01 6.54 -3.26
CA ALA A 29 -3.34 5.52 -4.24
C ALA A 29 -2.32 4.35 -4.21
N SER A 30 -1.03 4.64 -4.07
CA SER A 30 0.02 3.62 -3.95
C SER A 30 -0.07 2.81 -2.64
N MET A 31 -0.50 3.44 -1.54
CA MET A 31 -0.75 2.74 -0.28
C MET A 31 -1.96 1.82 -0.36
N LYS A 32 -3.00 2.20 -1.10
CA LYS A 32 -4.21 1.36 -1.27
C LYS A 32 -3.94 0.06 -2.04
N GLY A 33 -2.91 0.03 -2.90
CA GLY A 33 -2.48 -1.18 -3.63
C GLY A 33 -1.50 -2.08 -2.87
N ARG A 34 -0.91 -1.61 -1.76
CA ARG A 34 -0.10 -2.45 -0.87
C ARG A 34 -1.06 -3.23 0.04
N ASN A 35 -1.30 -4.48 -0.31
CA ASN A 35 -1.98 -5.42 0.57
C ASN A 35 -1.36 -5.32 1.98
N PRO A 36 -2.09 -4.87 3.02
CA PRO A 36 -1.52 -4.62 4.35
C PRO A 36 -1.17 -5.92 5.08
N VAL A 37 -1.56 -7.06 4.51
CA VAL A 37 -1.31 -8.38 5.05
C VAL A 37 0.08 -8.83 4.63
N GLY A 38 1.03 -8.72 5.55
CA GLY A 38 2.37 -9.27 5.38
C GLY A 38 2.34 -10.78 5.20
N ARG A 39 3.38 -11.34 4.57
CA ARG A 39 3.53 -12.80 4.35
C ARG A 39 3.30 -13.61 5.62
N GLU A 40 3.81 -13.14 6.76
CA GLU A 40 3.64 -13.79 8.07
C GLU A 40 2.17 -13.93 8.47
N GLN A 41 1.34 -12.93 8.15
CA GLN A 41 -0.10 -12.99 8.44
C GLN A 41 -0.82 -13.95 7.48
N LEU A 42 -0.41 -14.02 6.21
CA LEU A 42 -0.95 -14.97 5.24
C LEU A 42 -0.59 -16.41 5.61
N GLU A 43 0.67 -16.67 5.98
CA GLU A 43 1.15 -17.97 6.44
C GLU A 43 0.46 -18.40 7.72
N LYS A 44 0.30 -17.50 8.70
CA LYS A 44 -0.45 -17.76 9.93
C LYS A 44 -1.91 -18.10 9.67
N SER A 45 -2.55 -17.41 8.71
CA SER A 45 -3.92 -17.71 8.29
C SER A 45 -4.02 -19.10 7.64
N LEU A 46 -3.11 -19.43 6.72
CA LEU A 46 -3.06 -20.73 6.05
C LEU A 46 -2.82 -21.87 7.05
N LYS A 47 -1.89 -21.70 7.98
CA LYS A 47 -1.58 -22.71 9.01
C LYS A 47 -2.78 -22.98 9.90
N ARG A 48 -3.50 -21.92 10.33
CA ARG A 48 -4.74 -22.06 11.11
C ARG A 48 -5.79 -22.88 10.37
N ARG A 49 -5.92 -22.67 9.05
CA ARG A 49 -6.88 -23.41 8.22
C ARG A 49 -6.49 -24.87 8.03
N LEU A 50 -5.18 -25.16 7.96
CA LEU A 50 -4.67 -26.53 7.95
C LEU A 50 -4.95 -27.23 9.29
N GLU A 51 -4.71 -26.56 10.42
CA GLU A 51 -4.99 -27.07 11.76
C GLU A 51 -6.50 -27.28 12.01
N ALA A 52 -7.34 -26.42 11.44
CA ALA A 52 -8.80 -26.57 11.46
C ALA A 52 -9.32 -27.66 10.50
N GLY A 53 -8.45 -28.25 9.67
CA GLY A 53 -8.84 -29.23 8.65
C GLY A 53 -9.64 -28.65 7.49
N GLU A 54 -9.70 -27.33 7.35
CA GLU A 54 -10.42 -26.66 6.24
C GLU A 54 -9.70 -26.78 4.90
N ILE A 55 -8.38 -26.99 4.94
CA ILE A 55 -7.55 -27.20 3.76
C ILE A 55 -6.65 -28.42 3.99
N THR A 56 -6.30 -29.12 2.92
CA THR A 56 -5.34 -30.23 2.99
C THR A 56 -3.91 -29.73 3.01
N ARG A 57 -2.97 -30.62 3.34
CA ARG A 57 -1.54 -30.29 3.37
C ARG A 57 -1.01 -29.91 1.98
N GLU A 58 -1.48 -30.59 0.95
CA GLU A 58 -1.14 -30.30 -0.45
C GLU A 58 -1.65 -28.92 -0.87
N GLU A 59 -2.84 -28.53 -0.40
CA GLU A 59 -3.38 -27.21 -0.68
C GLU A 59 -2.65 -26.10 0.09
N TYR A 60 -2.23 -26.38 1.32
CA TYR A 60 -1.36 -25.50 2.09
C TYR A 60 -0.02 -25.27 1.37
N ASP A 61 0.67 -26.33 0.96
CA ASP A 61 1.98 -26.23 0.29
C ASP A 61 1.90 -25.46 -1.04
N ARG A 62 0.84 -25.70 -1.84
CA ARG A 62 0.60 -24.92 -3.07
C ARG A 62 0.39 -23.43 -2.78
N LYS A 63 -0.39 -23.09 -1.76
CA LYS A 63 -0.70 -21.69 -1.42
C LYS A 63 0.52 -20.98 -0.85
N ILE A 64 1.35 -21.66 -0.05
CA ILE A 64 2.61 -21.12 0.47
C ILE A 64 3.61 -20.86 -0.66
N ALA A 65 3.76 -21.79 -1.60
CA ALA A 65 4.66 -21.62 -2.75
C ALA A 65 4.21 -20.49 -3.69
N ALA A 66 2.89 -20.24 -3.78
CA ALA A 66 2.32 -19.15 -4.55
C ALA A 66 2.35 -17.78 -3.84
N LEU A 67 2.83 -17.70 -2.59
CA LEU A 67 2.95 -16.42 -1.90
C LEU A 67 4.11 -15.59 -2.51
N PRO A 68 3.89 -14.29 -2.80
CA PRO A 68 4.93 -13.44 -3.36
C PRO A 68 6.13 -13.35 -2.40
N GLY A 69 7.33 -13.67 -2.91
CA GLY A 69 8.58 -13.69 -2.15
C GLY A 69 9.11 -15.07 -1.74
N HIS A 70 8.65 -16.15 -2.39
CA HIS A 70 9.22 -17.51 -2.24
C HIS A 70 10.55 -17.70 -3.01
N ASP A 71 10.86 -16.80 -3.95
CA ASP A 71 12.12 -16.80 -4.70
C ASP A 71 13.23 -16.04 -3.95
N ARG A 72 13.85 -16.70 -2.97
CA ARG A 72 15.20 -16.36 -2.49
C ARG A 72 15.97 -17.62 -2.13
#